data_AF-A0A7W0K1B4-F1
#
_entry.id   AF-A0A7W0K1B4-F1
#
_cell.length_a   1.000
_cell.length_b   1.000
_cell.length_c   1.000
_cell.angle_alpha   90.00
_cell.angle_beta   90.00
_cell.angle_gamma   90.00
#
_symmetry.space_group_name_H-M   'P 1'
#
loop_
_entity.id
_entity.type
_entity.pdbx_description
1 polymer ?
#
loop_
_entity_poly.entity_id
_entity_poly.type
_entity_poly.pdbx_seq_one_letter_code
_entity_poly.pdbx_strand_id
1 'polypeptide(L)'
;MRLDPQTRTVEVLLSQRTKRSAIERIRQLTPRQWGGTLESCIARINVWLRGWHQFFAASSASEEYTLRALDAHIRRRLRAIVLRHWKRRRTIARNLEALGVARHTAWRRVYMGRRSLWALSHDPAVDRGLRNAFFAERGLVSLVELHRRAHPDIAAPTQPQLDLEWG
;
A
#
# COMPACT_ATOMS: atom_id res chain seq x y z
N MET A 1 -6.54 -6.25 23.94
CA MET A 1 -6.78 -4.80 24.14
C MET A 1 -5.58 -4.26 24.88
N ARG A 2 -4.97 -3.20 24.38
CA ARG A 2 -3.82 -2.54 25.01
C ARG A 2 -4.26 -1.13 25.38
N LEU A 3 -3.94 -0.68 26.60
CA LEU A 3 -4.11 0.73 26.93
C LEU A 3 -2.87 1.48 26.45
N ASP A 4 -3.04 2.52 25.65
CA ASP A 4 -1.94 3.40 25.31
C ASP A 4 -1.62 4.30 26.52
N PRO A 5 -0.40 4.24 27.08
CA PRO A 5 -0.02 5.05 28.23
C PRO A 5 -0.02 6.57 27.95
N GLN A 6 0.07 7.00 26.69
CA GLN A 6 0.10 8.43 26.33
C GLN A 6 -1.31 8.99 26.12
N THR A 7 -2.19 8.25 25.44
CA THR A 7 -3.54 8.74 25.09
C THR A 7 -4.64 8.22 26.00
N ARG A 8 -4.36 7.23 26.88
CA ARG A 8 -5.35 6.51 27.71
C ARG A 8 -6.50 5.90 26.90
N THR A 9 -6.31 5.69 25.61
CA THR A 9 -7.31 5.06 24.74
C THR A 9 -7.14 3.54 24.73
N VAL A 10 -8.25 2.82 24.61
CA VAL A 10 -8.23 1.35 24.44
C VAL A 10 -7.94 1.04 22.98
N GLU A 11 -6.78 0.44 22.74
CA GLU A 11 -6.37 0.02 21.40
C GLU A 11 -6.82 -1.41 21.08
N VAL A 12 -7.49 -1.52 19.93
CA VAL A 12 -7.84 -2.77 19.26
C VAL A 12 -6.87 -2.97 18.09
N LEU A 13 -5.83 -3.75 18.35
CA LEU A 13 -4.80 -4.07 17.37
C LEU A 13 -5.14 -5.36 16.60
N LEU A 14 -4.66 -5.44 15.36
CA LEU A 14 -4.77 -6.64 14.54
C LEU A 14 -3.85 -7.73 15.08
N SER A 15 -4.36 -8.96 15.13
CA SER A 15 -3.54 -10.10 15.54
C SER A 15 -2.42 -10.39 14.53
N GLN A 16 -1.29 -10.94 15.01
CA GLN A 16 -0.20 -11.37 14.12
C GLN A 16 -0.64 -12.42 13.09
N ARG A 17 -1.57 -13.30 13.48
CA ARG A 17 -2.19 -14.29 12.58
C ARG A 17 -2.94 -13.61 11.45
N THR A 18 -3.72 -12.56 11.75
CA THR A 18 -4.46 -11.76 10.76
C THR A 18 -3.49 -11.08 9.79
N LYS A 19 -2.43 -10.45 10.31
CA LYS A 19 -1.39 -9.77 9.49
C LYS A 19 -0.74 -10.76 8.51
N ARG A 20 -0.34 -11.95 8.99
CA ARG A 20 0.23 -13.01 8.13
C ARG A 20 -0.77 -13.53 7.10
N SER A 21 -2.01 -13.76 7.51
CA SER A 21 -3.07 -14.24 6.62
C SER A 21 -3.38 -13.24 5.51
N ALA A 22 -3.40 -11.94 5.82
CA ALA A 22 -3.56 -10.87 4.84
C ALA A 22 -2.45 -10.88 3.78
N ILE A 23 -1.18 -10.98 4.21
CA ILE A 23 -0.03 -11.08 3.29
C ILE A 23 -0.14 -12.31 2.39
N GLU A 24 -0.51 -13.46 2.95
CA GLU A 24 -0.65 -14.68 2.16
C GLU A 24 -1.83 -14.59 1.17
N ARG A 25 -2.94 -14.00 1.58
CA ARG A 25 -4.07 -13.75 0.70
C ARG A 25 -3.70 -12.81 -0.45
N ILE A 26 -2.96 -11.74 -0.17
CA ILE A 26 -2.41 -10.85 -1.21
C ILE A 26 -1.54 -11.65 -2.19
N ARG A 27 -0.68 -12.55 -1.71
CA ARG A 27 0.17 -13.39 -2.58
C ARG A 27 -0.65 -14.28 -3.51
N GLN A 28 -1.73 -14.89 -3.01
CA GLN A 28 -2.65 -15.71 -3.79
C GLN A 28 -3.40 -14.90 -4.86
N LEU A 29 -3.80 -13.66 -4.52
CA LEU A 29 -4.50 -12.76 -5.46
C LEU A 29 -3.57 -12.19 -6.54
N THR A 30 -2.27 -12.13 -6.27
CA THR A 30 -1.23 -11.61 -7.18
C THR A 30 -0.16 -12.67 -7.49
N PRO A 31 -0.52 -13.77 -8.17
CA PRO A 31 0.38 -14.88 -8.41
C PRO A 31 1.62 -14.49 -9.21
N ARG A 32 2.70 -15.28 -9.04
CA ARG A 32 3.93 -15.14 -9.83
C ARG A 32 3.74 -15.50 -11.31
N GLN A 33 2.60 -16.04 -11.71
CA GLN A 33 2.25 -16.22 -13.11
C GLN A 33 0.87 -15.60 -13.29
N TRP A 34 0.86 -14.29 -13.51
CA TRP A 34 -0.37 -13.55 -13.79
C TRP A 34 -0.54 -13.48 -15.31
N GLY A 35 -1.67 -13.98 -15.80
CA GLY A 35 -1.99 -14.04 -17.23
C GLY A 35 -2.94 -12.95 -17.72
N GLY A 36 -3.50 -12.14 -16.82
CA GLY A 36 -4.45 -11.07 -17.16
C GLY A 36 -3.78 -9.70 -17.33
N THR A 37 -4.59 -8.67 -17.56
CA THR A 37 -4.16 -7.27 -17.54
C THR A 37 -3.79 -6.80 -16.13
N LEU A 38 -3.11 -5.66 -16.01
CA LEU A 38 -2.81 -5.08 -14.70
C LEU A 38 -4.10 -4.63 -14.01
N GLU A 39 -5.02 -4.05 -14.77
CA GLU A 39 -6.29 -3.50 -14.34
C GLU A 39 -7.20 -4.58 -13.76
N SER A 40 -7.25 -5.77 -14.38
CA SER A 40 -8.00 -6.90 -13.82
C SER A 40 -7.39 -7.43 -12.53
N CYS A 41 -6.06 -7.37 -12.39
CA CYS A 41 -5.37 -7.70 -11.15
C CYS A 41 -5.74 -6.71 -10.03
N ILE A 42 -5.71 -5.41 -10.34
CA ILE A 42 -6.10 -4.33 -9.42
C ILE A 42 -7.56 -4.50 -9.00
N ALA A 43 -8.48 -4.71 -9.95
CA ALA A 43 -9.89 -4.92 -9.65
C ALA A 43 -10.11 -6.11 -8.69
N ARG A 44 -9.45 -7.24 -8.97
CA ARG A 44 -9.52 -8.44 -8.11
C ARG A 44 -9.02 -8.16 -6.68
N ILE A 45 -7.91 -7.44 -6.54
CA ILE A 45 -7.37 -7.08 -5.22
C ILE A 45 -8.31 -6.12 -4.51
N ASN A 46 -8.84 -5.11 -5.21
CA ASN A 46 -9.72 -4.10 -4.63
C ASN A 46 -10.98 -4.69 -3.99
N VAL A 47 -11.60 -5.69 -4.63
CA VAL A 47 -12.76 -6.40 -4.06
C VAL A 47 -12.41 -6.97 -2.70
N TRP A 48 -11.25 -7.63 -2.60
CA TRP A 48 -10.78 -8.20 -1.34
C TRP A 48 -10.39 -7.11 -0.32
N LEU A 49 -9.69 -6.05 -0.74
CA LEU A 49 -9.27 -4.97 0.16
C LEU A 49 -10.46 -4.28 0.83
N ARG A 50 -11.52 -3.98 0.08
CA ARG A 50 -12.72 -3.34 0.63
C ARG A 50 -13.41 -4.25 1.64
N GLY A 51 -13.61 -5.53 1.31
CA GLY A 51 -14.24 -6.49 2.22
C GLY A 51 -13.39 -6.76 3.47
N TRP A 52 -12.08 -6.92 3.30
CA TRP A 52 -11.15 -7.12 4.41
C TRP A 52 -11.11 -5.89 5.33
N HIS A 53 -11.01 -4.69 4.74
CA HIS A 53 -11.07 -3.46 5.52
C HIS A 53 -12.40 -3.31 6.27
N GLN A 54 -13.54 -3.55 5.62
CA GLN A 54 -14.85 -3.44 6.26
C GLN A 54 -14.97 -4.34 7.50
N PHE A 55 -14.43 -5.56 7.43
CA PHE A 55 -14.41 -6.48 8.56
C PHE A 55 -13.51 -6.01 9.71
N PHE A 56 -12.36 -5.42 9.38
CA PHE A 56 -11.37 -4.94 10.36
C PHE A 56 -11.46 -3.43 10.64
N ALA A 57 -12.51 -2.76 10.17
CA ALA A 57 -12.65 -1.32 10.26
C ALA A 57 -12.70 -0.85 11.72
N ALA A 58 -13.19 -1.66 12.67
CA ALA A 58 -13.19 -1.33 14.08
C ALA A 58 -11.79 -1.34 14.76
N SER A 59 -10.71 -1.68 14.03
CA SER A 59 -9.35 -1.59 14.56
C SER A 59 -8.92 -0.15 14.80
N SER A 60 -8.05 0.08 15.79
CA SER A 60 -7.64 1.43 16.20
C SER A 60 -6.83 2.17 15.13
N ALA A 61 -6.79 3.50 15.24
CA ALA A 61 -5.97 4.37 14.38
C ALA A 61 -4.48 3.98 14.37
N SER A 62 -3.95 3.41 15.46
CA SER A 62 -2.58 2.92 15.55
C SER A 62 -2.25 1.75 14.60
N GLU A 63 -3.24 1.10 13.98
CA GLU A 63 -3.01 0.11 12.93
C GLU A 63 -2.65 0.70 11.56
N GLU A 64 -2.67 2.04 11.40
CA GLU A 64 -2.30 2.70 10.15
C GLU A 64 -0.91 2.25 9.64
N TYR A 65 0.06 2.05 10.54
CA TYR A 65 1.39 1.56 10.17
C TYR A 65 1.33 0.17 9.51
N THR A 66 0.53 -0.75 10.05
CA THR A 66 0.32 -2.08 9.46
C THR A 66 -0.34 -1.95 8.08
N LEU A 67 -1.37 -1.11 7.97
CA LEU A 67 -2.07 -0.89 6.71
C LEU A 67 -1.14 -0.30 5.63
N ARG A 68 -0.26 0.64 6.01
CA ARG A 68 0.79 1.17 5.11
C ARG A 68 1.72 0.08 4.62
N ALA A 69 2.12 -0.85 5.49
CA ALA A 69 2.97 -1.97 5.13
C ALA A 69 2.28 -2.94 4.16
N LEU A 70 0.99 -3.24 4.37
CA LEU A 70 0.18 -4.04 3.43
C LEU A 70 0.05 -3.35 2.07
N ASP A 71 -0.29 -2.07 2.06
CA ASP A 71 -0.38 -1.23 0.85
C ASP A 71 0.96 -1.22 0.08
N ALA A 72 2.10 -1.09 0.78
CA ALA A 72 3.42 -1.16 0.19
C ALA A 72 3.72 -2.56 -0.39
N HIS A 73 3.33 -3.63 0.30
CA HIS A 73 3.49 -5.00 -0.17
C HIS A 73 2.71 -5.24 -1.47
N ILE A 74 1.45 -4.78 -1.53
CA ILE A 74 0.60 -4.86 -2.73
C ILE A 74 1.26 -4.15 -3.90
N ARG A 75 1.68 -2.89 -3.72
CA ARG A 75 2.34 -2.11 -4.77
C ARG A 75 3.61 -2.77 -5.28
N ARG A 76 4.46 -3.33 -4.40
CA ARG A 76 5.67 -4.05 -4.83
C ARG A 76 5.34 -5.28 -5.69
N ARG A 77 4.26 -6.00 -5.38
CA ARG A 77 3.81 -7.16 -6.17
C ARG A 77 3.25 -6.73 -7.52
N LEU A 78 2.45 -5.65 -7.56
CA LEU A 78 1.97 -5.07 -8.81
C LEU A 78 3.12 -4.58 -9.69
N ARG A 79 4.16 -3.94 -9.12
CA ARG A 79 5.39 -3.60 -9.85
C ARG A 79 6.04 -4.85 -10.46
N ALA A 80 6.16 -5.93 -9.69
CA ALA A 80 6.72 -7.18 -10.20
C ALA A 80 5.89 -7.79 -11.35
N ILE A 81 4.56 -7.66 -11.31
CA ILE A 81 3.65 -8.06 -12.40
C ILE A 81 3.89 -7.19 -13.64
N VAL A 82 3.94 -5.87 -13.49
CA VAL A 82 4.24 -4.94 -14.61
C VAL A 82 5.58 -5.25 -15.26
N LEU A 83 6.63 -5.41 -14.46
CA LEU A 83 7.96 -5.78 -14.96
C LEU A 83 7.94 -7.11 -15.71
N ARG A 84 7.10 -8.06 -15.27
CA ARG A 84 6.92 -9.34 -15.97
C ARG A 84 6.14 -9.19 -17.26
N HIS A 85 5.12 -8.34 -17.33
CA HIS A 85 4.40 -8.05 -18.57
C HIS A 85 5.33 -7.44 -19.62
N TRP A 86 6.27 -6.59 -19.19
CA TRP A 86 7.28 -6.01 -20.09
C TRP A 86 8.33 -7.03 -20.56
N LYS A 87 8.51 -8.15 -19.84
CA LYS A 87 9.36 -9.33 -20.14
C LYS A 87 10.86 -9.04 -20.28
N ARG A 88 11.26 -8.17 -21.22
CA ARG A 88 12.66 -7.92 -21.62
C ARG A 88 13.23 -6.71 -20.89
N ARG A 89 14.49 -6.80 -20.42
CA ARG A 89 15.21 -5.69 -19.77
C ARG A 89 15.22 -4.40 -20.61
N ARG A 90 15.44 -4.53 -21.92
CA ARG A 90 15.37 -3.40 -22.86
C ARG A 90 14.01 -2.70 -22.82
N THR A 91 12.93 -3.47 -22.84
CA THR A 91 11.55 -2.94 -22.76
C THR A 91 11.30 -2.29 -21.41
N ILE A 92 11.75 -2.90 -20.31
CA ILE A 92 11.66 -2.31 -18.97
C ILE A 92 12.34 -0.93 -18.93
N ALA A 93 13.58 -0.82 -19.42
CA ALA A 93 14.31 0.45 -19.42
C ALA A 93 13.59 1.53 -20.24
N ARG A 94 13.11 1.21 -21.46
CA ARG A 94 12.37 2.15 -22.31
C ARG A 94 11.03 2.58 -21.68
N ASN A 95 10.32 1.67 -21.03
CA ASN A 95 9.06 2.01 -20.39
C ASN A 95 9.29 2.87 -19.14
N LEU A 96 10.37 2.65 -18.39
CA LEU A 96 10.75 3.54 -17.29
C LEU A 96 11.12 4.94 -17.79
N GLU A 97 11.81 5.05 -18.93
CA GLU A 97 12.05 6.34 -19.59
C GLU A 97 10.75 7.05 -19.94
N ALA A 98 9.81 6.34 -20.57
CA ALA A 98 8.50 6.88 -20.91
C ALA A 98 7.69 7.30 -19.68
N LEU A 99 7.95 6.70 -18.51
CA LEU A 99 7.37 7.06 -17.22
C LEU A 99 8.16 8.16 -16.48
N GLY A 100 9.10 8.83 -17.15
CA GLY A 100 9.83 9.99 -16.61
C GLY A 100 11.09 9.67 -15.83
N VAL A 101 11.60 8.43 -15.87
CA VAL A 101 12.90 8.10 -15.29
C VAL A 101 14.01 8.50 -16.27
N ALA A 102 15.00 9.26 -15.81
CA ALA A 102 16.14 9.65 -16.65
C ALA A 102 16.79 8.44 -17.33
N ARG A 103 17.01 8.53 -18.65
CA ARG A 103 17.56 7.46 -19.51
C ARG A 103 18.76 6.75 -18.90
N HIS A 104 19.82 7.49 -18.60
CA HIS A 104 21.04 6.92 -18.04
C HIS A 104 20.75 6.10 -16.76
N THR A 105 19.90 6.62 -15.86
CA THR A 105 19.50 5.93 -14.63
C THR A 105 18.68 4.68 -14.93
N ALA A 106 17.66 4.76 -15.79
CA ALA A 106 16.80 3.63 -16.13
C ALA A 106 17.61 2.45 -16.68
N TRP A 107 18.46 2.70 -17.68
CA TRP A 107 19.29 1.67 -18.30
C TRP A 107 20.32 1.11 -17.33
N ARG A 108 21.07 1.96 -16.63
CA ARG A 108 22.08 1.52 -15.66
C ARG A 108 21.45 0.61 -14.60
N ARG A 109 20.34 1.04 -13.98
CA ARG A 109 19.69 0.29 -12.90
C ARG A 109 19.07 -1.01 -13.41
N VAL A 110 18.41 -1.01 -14.56
CA VAL A 110 17.78 -2.23 -15.10
C VAL A 110 18.81 -3.30 -15.47
N TYR A 111 20.01 -2.93 -15.93
CA TYR A 111 21.04 -3.90 -16.32
C TYR A 111 22.01 -4.29 -15.19
N MET A 112 22.06 -3.52 -14.10
CA MET A 112 22.92 -3.78 -12.96
C MET A 112 22.61 -5.12 -12.26
N GLY A 113 23.65 -5.95 -12.10
CA GLY A 113 23.68 -7.10 -11.18
C GLY A 113 22.75 -8.26 -11.52
N ARG A 114 22.28 -8.39 -12.77
CA ARG A 114 21.40 -9.49 -13.25
C ARG A 114 20.20 -9.79 -12.32
N ARG A 115 19.67 -8.76 -11.65
CA ARG A 115 18.62 -8.90 -10.64
C ARG A 115 17.35 -9.57 -11.19
N SER A 116 16.72 -10.40 -10.38
CA SER A 116 15.39 -10.96 -10.67
C SER A 116 14.32 -9.87 -10.72
N LEU A 117 13.17 -10.12 -11.35
CA LEU A 117 12.10 -9.13 -11.43
C LEU A 117 11.55 -8.71 -10.06
N TRP A 118 11.58 -9.62 -9.06
CA TRP A 118 11.18 -9.30 -7.68
C TRP A 118 12.19 -8.42 -6.93
N ALA A 119 13.48 -8.59 -7.23
CA ALA A 119 14.52 -7.72 -6.69
C ALA A 119 14.48 -6.35 -7.39
N LEU A 120 14.23 -6.33 -8.70
CA LEU A 120 14.11 -5.11 -9.49
C LEU A 120 12.84 -4.31 -9.15
N SER A 121 11.76 -4.96 -8.70
CA SER A 121 10.51 -4.27 -8.34
C SER A 121 10.60 -3.37 -7.11
N HIS A 122 11.73 -3.41 -6.39
CA HIS A 122 12.05 -2.54 -5.27
C HIS A 122 13.24 -1.61 -5.58
N ASP A 123 13.66 -1.53 -6.85
CA ASP A 123 14.70 -0.59 -7.24
C ASP A 123 14.17 0.85 -7.25
N PRO A 124 14.94 1.85 -6.79
CA PRO A 124 14.53 3.25 -6.81
C PRO A 124 14.11 3.77 -8.20
N ALA A 125 14.72 3.28 -9.29
CA ALA A 125 14.31 3.65 -10.64
C ALA A 125 12.93 3.10 -10.99
N VAL A 126 12.62 1.86 -10.56
CA VAL A 126 11.30 1.26 -10.76
C VAL A 126 10.26 1.92 -9.86
N ASP A 127 10.58 2.21 -8.61
CA ASP A 127 9.67 2.90 -7.70
C ASP A 127 9.34 4.32 -8.18
N ARG A 128 10.30 5.01 -8.82
CA ARG A 128 10.08 6.33 -9.43
C ARG A 128 9.17 6.27 -10.65
N GLY A 129 9.38 5.31 -11.56
CA GLY A 129 8.54 5.15 -12.75
C GLY A 129 7.15 4.60 -12.43
N LEU A 130 7.07 3.59 -11.55
CA LEU A 130 5.84 2.96 -11.07
C LEU A 130 5.50 3.47 -9.66
N ARG A 131 5.36 4.79 -9.55
CA ARG A 131 5.01 5.50 -8.31
C ARG A 131 3.62 5.14 -7.80
N ASN A 132 3.29 5.53 -6.57
CA ASN A 132 1.97 5.27 -5.99
C ASN A 132 0.83 5.83 -6.86
N ALA A 133 1.01 7.03 -7.43
CA ALA A 133 0.05 7.66 -8.33
C ALA A 133 -0.26 6.80 -9.57
N PHE A 134 0.74 6.12 -10.15
CA PHE A 134 0.54 5.23 -11.31
C PHE A 134 -0.51 4.14 -11.05
N PHE A 135 -0.53 3.58 -9.83
CA PHE A 135 -1.50 2.57 -9.43
C PHE A 135 -2.82 3.19 -8.98
N ALA A 136 -2.78 4.35 -8.32
CA ALA A 136 -3.98 5.07 -7.89
C ALA A 136 -4.82 5.54 -9.08
N GLU A 137 -4.19 6.07 -10.14
CA GLU A 137 -4.82 6.44 -11.42
C GLU A 137 -5.48 5.24 -12.10
N ARG A 138 -5.00 4.02 -11.83
CA ARG A 138 -5.58 2.75 -12.31
C ARG A 138 -6.61 2.16 -11.34
N GLY A 139 -7.03 2.94 -10.35
CA GLY A 139 -8.07 2.59 -9.40
C GLY A 139 -7.61 1.71 -8.24
N LEU A 140 -6.31 1.55 -7.97
CA LEU A 140 -5.87 0.81 -6.77
C LEU A 140 -6.33 1.52 -5.50
N VAL A 141 -7.09 0.82 -4.68
CA VAL A 141 -7.57 1.33 -3.38
C VAL A 141 -6.44 1.28 -2.35
N SER A 142 -6.31 2.32 -1.53
CA SER A 142 -5.40 2.36 -0.39
C SER A 142 -6.14 1.98 0.88
N LEU A 143 -5.66 0.96 1.60
CA LEU A 143 -6.21 0.57 2.90
C LEU A 143 -6.09 1.70 3.92
N VAL A 144 -4.99 2.43 3.89
CA VAL A 144 -4.74 3.57 4.79
C VAL A 144 -5.79 4.66 4.58
N GLU A 145 -6.10 4.96 3.33
CA GLU A 145 -7.10 5.96 2.99
C GLU A 145 -8.52 5.49 3.37
N LEU A 146 -8.85 4.21 3.17
CA LEU A 146 -10.12 3.66 3.65
C LEU A 146 -10.24 3.77 5.18
N HIS A 147 -9.15 3.51 5.90
CA HIS A 147 -9.12 3.51 7.37
C HIS A 147 -9.29 4.90 7.93
N ARG A 148 -8.58 5.89 7.38
CA ARG A 148 -8.72 7.30 7.77
C ARG A 148 -10.13 7.84 7.56
N ARG A 149 -10.80 7.40 6.49
CA ARG A 149 -12.20 7.78 6.23
C ARG A 149 -13.17 7.17 7.24
N ALA A 150 -12.87 5.96 7.71
CA ALA A 150 -13.69 5.27 8.72
C ALA A 150 -13.45 5.81 10.14
N HIS A 151 -12.25 6.33 10.41
CA HIS A 151 -11.86 6.95 11.68
C HIS A 151 -11.50 8.42 11.45
N PRO A 152 -12.48 9.31 11.25
CA PRO A 152 -12.16 10.74 11.21
C PRO A 152 -11.52 11.12 12.55
N ASP A 153 -10.47 11.94 12.50
CA ASP A 153 -9.92 12.58 13.69
C ASP A 153 -11.00 13.50 14.26
N ILE A 154 -11.82 12.98 15.18
CA ILE A 154 -12.74 13.81 15.95
C ILE A 154 -11.88 14.57 16.94
N ALA A 155 -11.36 15.72 16.52
CA ALA A 155 -10.87 16.72 17.45
C ALA A 155 -12.08 17.11 18.32
N ALA A 156 -12.14 16.58 19.54
CA ALA A 156 -13.14 17.00 20.51
C ALA A 156 -13.03 18.53 20.62
N PRO A 157 -14.12 19.30 20.40
CA PRO A 157 -14.06 20.74 20.56
C PRO A 157 -13.53 21.02 21.96
N THR A 158 -12.49 21.86 22.07
CA THR A 158 -11.98 22.35 23.34
C THR A 158 -13.17 22.72 24.19
N GLN A 159 -13.39 22.01 25.29
CA GLN A 159 -14.51 22.33 26.19
C GLN A 159 -14.33 23.80 26.56
N PRO A 160 -15.33 24.68 26.31
CA PRO A 160 -15.22 26.05 26.76
C PRO A 160 -14.98 26.00 28.26
N GLN A 161 -13.93 26.68 28.70
CA GLN A 161 -13.67 26.91 30.11
C GLN A 161 -14.95 27.52 30.67
N LEU A 162 -15.67 26.73 31.47
CA LEU A 162 -16.78 27.24 32.26
C LEU A 162 -16.12 28.14 33.29
N ASP A 163 -16.05 29.44 32.99
CA ASP A 163 -15.66 30.46 33.94
C ASP A 163 -16.68 30.41 35.07
N LEU A 164 -16.31 29.66 36.11
CA LEU A 164 -17.05 29.55 37.35
C LEU A 164 -16.86 30.88 38.10
N GLU A 165 -17.60 31.89 37.68
CA GLU A 165 -17.78 33.12 38.45
C GLU A 165 -18.73 32.82 39.61
N TRP A 166 -18.16 32.35 40.72
CA TRP A 166 -18.84 32.35 42.01
C TRP A 166 -18.67 33.74 42.61
N GLY A 167 -19.73 34.55 42.51
CA GLY A 167 -19.87 35.81 43.25
C GLY A 167 -20.16 35.61 44.73
#